data_AF-W7WDA4-F1
#
_entry.id   AF-W7WDA4-F1
#
_cell.length_a   1.000
_cell.length_b   1.000
_cell.length_c   1.000
_cell.angle_alpha   90.00
_cell.angle_beta   90.00
_cell.angle_gamma   90.00
#
_symmetry.space_group_name_H-M   'P 1'
#
loop_
_entity.id
_entity.type
_entity.pdbx_description
1 polymer ?
#
loop_
_entity_poly.entity_id
_entity_poly.type
_entity_poly.pdbx_seq_one_letter_code
_entity_poly.pdbx_strand_id
1 'polypeptide(L)' 'MKLPFLISCRQSARLLSGRLDRRLSPAERVTLRLHLAICKVCPVFDRQLRLMSRAMGTWRAYSERNDLGP' A
#
# COMPACT_ATOMS: atom_id res chain seq x y z
N MET A 1 20.14 12.00 -14.74
CA MET A 1 18.66 11.95 -14.79
C MET A 1 18.18 10.73 -14.00
N LYS A 2 17.51 10.93 -12.85
CA LYS A 2 16.89 9.83 -12.08
C LYS A 2 15.53 9.53 -12.70
N LEU A 3 15.44 8.45 -13.47
CA LEU A 3 14.19 8.10 -14.13
C LEU A 3 13.14 7.69 -13.07
N PRO A 4 11.91 8.20 -13.14
CA PRO A 4 10.88 8.02 -12.10
C PRO A 4 10.37 6.56 -11.97
N PHE A 5 10.82 5.66 -12.84
CA PHE A 5 10.52 4.23 -12.82
C PHE A 5 11.66 3.36 -12.26
N LEU A 6 12.85 3.95 -12.05
CA LEU A 6 14.08 3.26 -11.64
C LEU A 6 14.17 3.03 -10.12
N ILE A 7 13.03 2.90 -9.44
CA ILE A 7 13.02 2.41 -8.06
C ILE A 7 13.05 0.88 -8.05
N SER A 8 13.79 0.31 -7.11
CA SER A 8 13.85 -1.15 -6.97
C SER A 8 12.54 -1.71 -6.40
N CYS A 9 12.28 -3.01 -6.59
CA CYS A 9 11.15 -3.69 -5.97
C CYS A 9 11.13 -3.49 -4.44
N ARG A 10 12.31 -3.39 -3.80
CA ARG A 10 12.42 -3.10 -2.35
C ARG A 10 11.96 -1.69 -2.01
N GLN A 11 12.32 -0.69 -2.81
CA GLN A 11 11.84 0.68 -2.62
C GLN A 11 10.33 0.79 -2.89
N SER A 12 9.83 0.11 -3.92
CA SER A 12 8.39 0.07 -4.21
C SER A 12 7.62 -0.57 -3.05
N ALA A 13 8.12 -1.67 -2.49
CA ALA A 13 7.55 -2.32 -1.31
C ALA A 13 7.53 -1.39 -0.09
N ARG A 14 8.59 -0.61 0.15
CA ARG A 14 8.60 0.41 1.22
C ARG A 14 7.54 1.48 0.99
N LEU A 15 7.37 1.98 -0.25
CA LEU A 15 6.33 2.95 -0.56
C LEU A 15 4.93 2.36 -0.41
N LEU A 16 4.74 1.09 -0.80
CA LEU A 16 3.48 0.36 -0.65
C LEU A 16 3.09 0.18 0.82
N SER A 17 4.01 -0.30 1.65
CA SER A 17 3.77 -0.41 3.10
C SER A 17 3.60 0.97 3.74
N GLY A 18 4.43 1.94 3.36
CA GLY A 18 4.34 3.31 3.85
C GLY A 18 3.01 3.98 3.52
N ARG A 19 2.35 3.61 2.42
CA ARG A 19 1.00 4.11 2.07
C ARG A 19 -0.07 3.71 3.08
N LEU A 20 0.12 2.61 3.81
CA LEU A 20 -0.82 2.14 4.82
C LEU A 20 -0.74 2.98 6.11
N ASP A 21 0.44 3.55 6.38
CA ASP A 21 0.72 4.32 7.59
C ASP A 21 0.61 5.84 7.35
N ARG A 22 1.12 6.31 6.20
CA ARG A 22 1.14 7.72 5.82
C ARG A 22 0.63 7.96 4.40
N ARG A 23 0.17 9.18 4.14
CA ARG A 23 -0.15 9.62 2.78
C ARG A 23 1.14 9.78 1.97
N LEU A 24 1.24 9.07 0.85
CA LEU A 24 2.32 9.27 -0.12
C LEU A 24 2.21 10.63 -0.81
N SER A 25 3.34 11.27 -1.05
CA SER A 25 3.44 12.48 -1.87
C SER A 25 3.01 12.22 -3.32
N PRO A 26 2.54 13.23 -4.07
CA PRO A 26 2.11 13.06 -5.47
C PRO A 26 3.21 12.44 -6.35
N ALA A 27 4.47 12.86 -6.15
CA ALA A 27 5.62 12.32 -6.86
C ALA A 27 5.85 10.83 -6.54
N GLU A 28 5.82 10.43 -5.27
CA GLU A 28 5.97 9.03 -4.84
C GLU A 28 4.85 8.16 -5.45
N ARG A 29 3.63 8.68 -5.54
CA ARG A 29 2.48 7.99 -6.13
C ARG A 29 2.65 7.74 -7.63
N VAL A 30 3.19 8.72 -8.36
CA VAL A 30 3.48 8.57 -9.81
C VAL A 30 4.60 7.56 -10.02
N THR A 31 5.72 7.69 -9.30
CA THR A 31 6.86 6.76 -9.34
C THR A 31 6.41 5.32 -9.07
N LEU A 32 5.60 5.12 -8.03
CA LEU A 32 5.06 3.80 -7.69
C LEU A 32 4.16 3.24 -8.80
N ARG A 33 3.26 4.05 -9.38
CA ARG A 33 2.39 3.61 -10.48
C ARG A 33 3.19 3.18 -11.71
N LEU A 34 4.22 3.94 -12.08
CA LEU A 34 5.09 3.58 -13.21
C LEU A 34 5.82 2.27 -12.96
N HIS A 35 6.35 2.05 -11.76
CA HIS A 35 7.00 0.79 -11.41
C HIS A 35 6.03 -0.40 -11.44
N LEU A 36 4.81 -0.23 -10.93
CA LEU A 36 3.77 -1.28 -10.96
C LEU A 36 3.30 -1.62 -12.38
N ALA A 37 3.39 -0.69 -13.34
CA ALA A 37 3.06 -0.97 -14.73
C ALA A 37 4.11 -1.84 -15.44
N ILE A 38 5.38 -1.78 -15.01
CA ILE A 38 6.50 -2.48 -15.66
C ILE A 38 6.84 -3.80 -14.93
N CYS A 39 6.72 -3.82 -13.60
CA CYS A 39 7.05 -4.98 -12.78
C CYS A 39 5.84 -5.90 -12.60
N LYS A 40 6.00 -7.20 -12.88
CA LYS A 40 4.94 -8.20 -12.72
C LYS A 40 4.70 -8.62 -11.26
N VAL A 41 5.72 -8.50 -10.40
CA VAL A 41 5.68 -9.01 -9.02
C VAL A 41 5.03 -8.00 -8.06
N CYS A 42 5.40 -6.73 -8.17
CA CYS A 42 4.95 -5.70 -7.23
C CYS A 42 3.42 -5.48 -7.19
N PRO A 43 2.65 -5.61 -8.30
CA PRO A 43 1.19 -5.56 -8.28
C PRO A 43 0.53 -6.69 -7.47
N VAL A 44 1.19 -7.86 -7.37
CA VAL A 44 0.71 -8.97 -6.54
C VAL A 44 0.87 -8.64 -5.06
N PHE A 45 2.04 -8.13 -4.69
CA PHE A 45 2.33 -7.68 -3.32
C PHE A 45 1.38 -6.55 -2.87
N ASP A 46 1.13 -5.58 -3.74
CA ASP A 46 0.18 -4.48 -3.52
C ASP A 46 -1.27 -4.99 -3.30
N ARG A 47 -1.68 -6.05 -3.99
CA ARG A 47 -2.97 -6.73 -3.72
C ARG A 47 -2.99 -7.40 -2.35
N GLN A 48 -1.93 -8.11 -1.97
CA GLN A 48 -1.83 -8.76 -0.66
C GLN A 48 -1.90 -7.74 0.47
N LEU A 49 -1.15 -6.65 0.37
CA LEU A 49 -1.19 -5.56 1.37
C LEU A 49 -2.58 -4.95 1.50
N ARG A 50 -3.30 -4.71 0.38
CA ARG A 50 -4.68 -4.22 0.43
C ARG A 50 -5.63 -5.20 1.10
N LEU A 51 -5.47 -6.50 0.87
CA LEU A 51 -6.29 -7.52 1.51
C LEU A 51 -6.10 -7.48 3.03
N MET A 52 -4.85 -7.47 3.50
CA MET A 52 -4.55 -7.38 4.93
C MET A 52 -5.10 -6.09 5.54
N SER A 53 -4.91 -4.95 4.88
CA SER A 53 -5.41 -3.66 5.34
C SER A 53 -6.94 -3.62 5.45
N ARG A 54 -7.66 -4.19 4.49
CA ARG A 54 -9.14 -4.29 4.53
C ARG A 54 -9.62 -5.21 5.64
N ALA A 55 -8.97 -6.36 5.82
CA ALA A 55 -9.29 -7.26 6.92
C ALA A 55 -9.13 -6.53 8.27
N MET A 56 -7.98 -5.90 8.52
CA MET A 56 -7.74 -5.13 9.74
C MET A 56 -8.74 -3.98 9.94
N GLY A 57 -9.13 -3.27 8.87
CA GLY A 57 -10.16 -2.23 8.96
C GLY A 57 -11.53 -2.79 9.36
N THR A 58 -11.88 -3.97 8.85
CA THR A 58 -13.13 -4.67 9.21
C THR A 58 -13.10 -5.11 10.68
N TRP A 59 -11.95 -5.58 11.16
CA TRP A 59 -11.74 -5.94 12.57
C TRP A 59 -11.88 -4.74 13.51
N ARG A 60 -11.32 -3.56 13.17
CA ARG A 60 -11.52 -2.34 13.98
C ARG A 60 -12.99 -1.94 14.06
N ALA A 61 -13.69 -1.96 12.93
CA ALA A 61 -15.12 -1.67 12.91
C ALA A 61 -15.94 -2.70 13.69
N TYR A 62 -15.45 -3.95 13.81
CA TYR A 62 -16.06 -4.98 14.65
C TYR A 62 -15.75 -4.76 16.13
N SER A 63 -14.51 -4.47 16.52
CA SER A 63 -14.14 -4.22 17.92
C SER A 63 -14.89 -3.01 18.46
N GLU A 64 -14.93 -1.89 17.74
CA GLU A 64 -15.69 -0.69 18.15
C GLU A 64 -17.19 -0.97 18.31
N ARG A 65 -17.77 -1.85 17.48
CA ARG A 65 -19.18 -2.30 17.64
C ARG A 65 -19.38 -3.26 18.81
N ASN A 66 -18.40 -4.08 19.16
CA ASN A 66 -18.48 -5.02 20.28
C ASN A 66 -18.19 -4.33 21.62
N ASP A 67 -17.40 -3.25 21.60
CA ASP A 67 -17.12 -2.38 22.76
C ASP A 67 -18.32 -1.46 23.09
N LEU A 68 -19.22 -1.21 22.13
CA LEU A 68 -20.54 -0.57 22.31
C LEU A 68 -21.59 -1.59 22.81
N GLY A 69 -21.26 -2.39 23.82
CA GLY A 69 -22.12 -3.46 24.36
C GLY A 69 -23.59 -3.05 24.60
N PRO A 70 -24.52 -4.02 24.69
CA PRO A 70 -25.95 -3.77 24.88
C PRO A 70 -26.27 -2.95 26.14
#